data_AF-T0UYI4-F1
#
_entry.id   AF-T0UYI4-F1
#
_cell.length_a   1.000
_cell.length_b   1.000
_cell.length_c   1.000
_cell.angle_alpha   90.00
_cell.angle_beta   90.00
_cell.angle_gamma   90.00
#
_symmetry.space_group_name_H-M   'P 1'
#
loop_
_entity.id
_entity.type
_entity.pdbx_description
1 polymer ?
#
loop_
_entity_poly.entity_id
_entity_poly.type
_entity_poly.pdbx_seq_one_letter_code
_entity_poly.pdbx_strand_id
1 'polypeptide(L)' 'MVADELIKAHPNIPHSYLKHLVVSHFIETLSWWLKKGKSYSEQEVVQFYLEILKVGSN' A
#
# COMPACT_ATOMS: atom_id res chain seq x y z
N MET A 1 -7.43 8.51 1.15
CA MET A 1 -6.69 7.24 0.97
C MET A 1 -5.24 7.57 0.67
N VAL A 2 -4.25 6.75 1.04
CA VAL A 2 -2.82 7.07 0.79
C VAL A 2 -2.52 7.43 -0.67
N ALA A 3 -3.18 6.75 -1.62
CA ALA A 3 -3.05 7.07 -3.04
C ALA A 3 -3.57 8.48 -3.40
N ASP A 4 -4.72 8.90 -2.82
CA ASP A 4 -5.26 10.25 -3.05
C ASP A 4 -4.37 11.33 -2.43
N GLU A 5 -3.80 11.07 -1.25
CA GLU A 5 -2.88 12.02 -0.61
C GLU A 5 -1.58 12.17 -1.41
N LEU A 6 -1.05 11.07 -1.96
CA LEU A 6 0.10 11.12 -2.88
C LEU A 6 -0.23 11.88 -4.16
N ILE A 7 -1.44 11.70 -4.71
CA ILE A 7 -1.90 12.43 -5.90
C ILE A 7 -2.00 13.94 -5.61
N LYS A 8 -2.55 14.33 -4.45
CA LYS A 8 -2.59 15.74 -4.02
C LYS A 8 -1.20 16.34 -3.81
N ALA A 9 -0.30 15.59 -3.19
CA ALA A 9 1.06 16.04 -2.90
C ALA A 9 1.94 16.13 -4.16
N HIS A 10 1.67 15.30 -5.17
CA HIS A 10 2.47 15.19 -6.39
C HIS A 10 1.61 15.28 -7.66
N PRO A 11 1.00 16.44 -7.95
CA PRO A 11 0.07 16.60 -9.07
C PRO A 11 0.71 16.45 -10.45
N ASN A 12 2.04 16.59 -10.54
CA ASN A 12 2.80 16.48 -11.79
C ASN A 12 3.20 15.04 -12.13
N ILE A 13 2.93 14.08 -11.23
CA ILE A 13 3.25 12.67 -11.45
C ILE A 13 1.97 11.96 -11.94
N PRO A 14 2.05 11.09 -12.96
CA PRO A 14 0.89 10.36 -13.43
C PRO A 14 0.17 9.61 -12.29
N HIS A 15 -1.15 9.80 -12.16
CA HIS A 15 -1.92 9.18 -11.08
C HIS A 15 -1.84 7.65 -11.14
N SER A 16 -1.77 7.07 -12.34
CA SER A 16 -1.55 5.63 -12.54
C SER A 16 -0.24 5.16 -11.89
N TYR A 17 0.84 5.93 -12.06
CA TYR A 17 2.13 5.64 -11.44
C TYR A 17 2.05 5.68 -9.91
N LEU A 18 1.41 6.70 -9.35
CA LEU A 18 1.25 6.82 -7.89
C LEU A 18 0.43 5.66 -7.30
N LYS A 19 -0.60 5.19 -8.02
CA LYS A 19 -1.35 3.98 -7.63
C LYS A 19 -0.49 2.73 -7.70
N HIS A 20 0.29 2.55 -8.77
CA HIS A 20 1.22 1.43 -8.90
C HIS A 20 2.31 1.46 -7.83
N LEU A 21 2.77 2.64 -7.41
CA LEU A 21 3.76 2.80 -6.36
C LEU A 21 3.26 2.25 -5.02
N VAL A 22 2.03 2.59 -4.62
CA VAL A 22 1.41 2.09 -3.38
C VAL A 22 1.30 0.56 -3.39
N VAL A 23 0.81 -0.01 -4.49
CA VAL A 23 0.67 -1.47 -4.65
C VAL A 23 2.03 -2.16 -4.63
N SER A 24 3.02 -1.59 -5.32
CA SER A 24 4.38 -2.17 -5.38
C SER A 24 5.07 -2.16 -4.03
N HIS A 25 4.99 -1.04 -3.29
CA HIS A 25 5.54 -0.93 -1.94
C HIS A 25 4.85 -1.86 -0.94
N PHE A 26 3.54 -2.06 -1.07
CA PHE A 26 2.82 -3.04 -0.26
C PHE A 26 3.36 -4.46 -0.50
N ILE A 27 3.44 -4.89 -1.76
CA ILE A 27 3.94 -6.22 -2.13
C ILE A 27 5.40 -6.41 -1.67
N GLU A 28 6.25 -5.40 -1.82
CA GLU A 28 7.64 -5.45 -1.38
C GLU A 28 7.77 -5.59 0.15
N THR A 29 6.98 -4.82 0.90
CA THR A 29 6.92 -4.89 2.37
C THR A 29 6.47 -6.27 2.83
N LEU A 30 5.39 -6.79 2.23
CA LEU A 30 4.88 -8.12 2.55
C LEU A 30 5.91 -9.20 2.23
N SER A 31 6.55 -9.12 1.05
CA SER A 31 7.61 -10.04 0.64
C SER A 31 8.79 -10.04 1.62
N TRP A 32 9.15 -8.86 2.14
CA TRP A 32 10.19 -8.74 3.15
C TRP A 32 9.80 -9.42 4.47
N TRP A 33 8.56 -9.26 4.94
CA TRP A 33 8.09 -9.95 6.14
C TRP A 33 8.06 -11.47 5.98
N LEU A 34 7.61 -11.96 4.83
CA LEU A 34 7.60 -13.40 4.52
C LEU A 34 9.02 -13.97 4.49
N LYS A 35 9.99 -13.24 3.91
CA LYS A 35 11.42 -13.62 3.94
C LYS A 35 12.00 -13.68 5.35
N LYS A 36 11.44 -12.96 6.32
CA LYS A 36 11.85 -13.00 7.73
C LYS A 36 11.22 -14.15 8.52
N GLY A 37 10.47 -15.03 7.86
CA GLY A 37 9.81 -16.17 8.49
C GLY A 37 8.50 -15.81 9.19
N LYS A 38 7.94 -14.62 8.93
CA LYS A 38 6.57 -14.32 9.34
C LYS A 38 5.60 -15.00 8.39
N SER A 39 4.51 -15.52 8.93
CA SER A 39 3.40 -16.10 8.15
C SER A 39 2.14 -15.31 8.42
N TYR A 40 1.38 -15.05 7.37
CA TYR A 40 0.10 -14.36 7.42
C TYR A 40 -0.92 -15.16 6.64
N SER A 41 -2.14 -15.21 7.15
CA SER A 41 -3.30 -15.69 6.40
C SER A 41 -3.66 -14.71 5.29
N GLU A 42 -4.41 -15.18 4.29
CA GLU A 42 -4.93 -14.33 3.23
C GLU A 42 -5.78 -13.17 3.79
N GLN A 43 -6.58 -13.43 4.83
CA GLN A 43 -7.41 -12.41 5.48
C GLN A 43 -6.58 -11.29 6.12
N GLU A 44 -5.47 -11.63 6.77
CA GLU A 44 -4.54 -10.64 7.34
C GLU A 44 -3.91 -9.77 6.26
N VAL A 45 -3.45 -10.39 5.16
CA VAL A 45 -2.87 -9.66 4.03
C VAL A 45 -3.89 -8.70 3.41
N VAL A 46 -5.14 -9.14 3.23
CA VAL A 46 -6.22 -8.29 2.73
C VAL A 46 -6.51 -7.14 3.68
N GLN A 47 -6.53 -7.38 5.01
CA GLN A 47 -6.72 -6.31 5.98
C GLN A 47 -5.60 -5.27 5.94
N PHE A 48 -4.33 -5.68 5.88
CA PHE A 48 -3.21 -4.73 5.78
C PHE A 48 -3.34 -3.82 4.56
N TYR A 49 -3.75 -4.38 3.42
CA TYR A 49 -3.98 -3.60 2.22
C TYR A 49 -5.13 -2.60 2.40
N LEU A 50 -6.26 -3.04 2.98
CA LEU A 50 -7.40 -2.17 3.26
C LEU A 50 -7.07 -1.07 4.27
N GLU A 51 -6.22 -1.34 5.26
CA GLU A 51 -5.74 -0.34 6.22
C GLU A 51 -4.90 0.74 5.54
N ILE A 52 -3.96 0.37 4.66
CA ILE A 52 -3.19 1.33 3.86
C ILE A 52 -4.11 2.22 3.01
N LEU A 53 -5.19 1.66 2.47
CA LEU A 53 -6.17 2.44 1.74
C LEU A 53 -6.99 3.37 2.66
N LYS A 54 -7.28 2.97 3.90
CA LYS A 54 -8.07 3.73 4.87
C LYS A 54 -7.28 4.75 5.69
N VAL A 55 -5.95 4.63 5.80
CA VAL A 55 -5.07 5.62 6.45
C VAL A 55 -5.13 6.95 5.70
N GLY A 56 -6.10 7.77 6.09
CA GLY A 56 -6.48 9.03 5.46
C GLY A 56 -7.87 9.52 5.92
N SER A 57 -8.56 8.77 6.78
CA SER A 57 -9.77 9.21 7.48
C SER A 57 -9.46 9.33 8.98
N ASN A 58 -8.80 10.41 9.37
CA ASN A 58 -8.77 10.95 10.73
C ASN A 58 -8.88 12.46 10.63
#